data_AF-A0A962SRC9-F1
#
_entry.id   AF-A0A962SRC9-F1
#
_cell.length_a   1.000
_cell.length_b   1.000
_cell.length_c   1.000
_cell.angle_alpha   90.00
_cell.angle_beta   90.00
_cell.angle_gamma   90.00
#
_symmetry.space_group_name_H-M   'P 1'
#
loop_
_entity.id
_entity.type
_entity.pdbx_description
1 polymer ?
#
loop_
_entity_poly.entity_id
_entity_poly.type
_entity_poly.pdbx_seq_one_letter_code
_entity_poly.pdbx_strand_id
1 'polypeptide(L)'
;MATHLDALVASDYVICATLRKVPDVFNAELLWERVRGGQEGVCLMEALKRHPRTPRARQRKETRYSQIVIRIPERDYIRDDRLEDSFGRRTLLRELQRLHEQELGRYLAEETAIRYRVEPDTSLRSGEVQFLFGRAIHIPVYGESPLFRIDTATDRQSEWRQLGLIYPGQRLTLLNGDRRASSMVVTAWPFISGESVLLMLRPGPPIAVDVVAEPPACLTVTGDGSGRFLARDRRGRGLRLWVAALSGVEESPVKQEPVVQQTLSLPQLDDEPVDAPEQEPSESAVESVEYVNSPDVDVHFPPLPKGGTERLPPDEDYPRIDPWGRREPVFGIPVEFEEPIVASSSVNTPAPLIAEDTGREDEPKNPLEPPAPHPTLPLPAPAVDQQTWIPRRPAASLQVSGVALQRLSTYASAGISDWRLSFNRAGSLAPDHHPEAVAWLRIDSADQVFGEVAGLSTPLDLPSVWRPFPELELELYGVPGPMAAHYLGWLRLPTPLTLPVPRERAVSFGRGSEADIAPRLLADPRSLRWDGNPAKTVGISAEYLGLSRRHLRLQVRRDGWWAQLESQNMPVYRLTPSGDLLDVLAPGVNTATEAKPGELLVAGGYVLTLGAVS
;
A
#
# COMPACT_ATOMS: atom_id res chain seq x y z
N MET A 1 -7.54 10.36 -19.99
CA MET A 1 -8.37 10.37 -18.77
C MET A 1 -7.45 10.40 -17.57
N ALA A 2 -7.38 11.54 -16.86
CA ALA A 2 -6.55 11.69 -15.69
C ALA A 2 -7.16 10.91 -14.51
N THR A 3 -6.57 9.78 -14.15
CA THR A 3 -6.81 9.18 -12.83
C THR A 3 -6.23 10.13 -11.80
N HIS A 4 -7.10 10.87 -11.10
CA HIS A 4 -6.71 11.67 -9.94
C HIS A 4 -5.97 10.75 -8.95
N LEU A 5 -4.70 11.07 -8.66
CA LEU A 5 -3.80 10.27 -7.83
C LEU A 5 -4.36 9.97 -6.42
N ASP A 6 -5.31 10.77 -5.92
CA ASP A 6 -5.98 10.60 -4.62
C ASP A 6 -7.21 9.67 -4.63
N ALA A 7 -7.67 9.24 -5.80
CA ALA A 7 -8.90 8.45 -5.92
C ALA A 7 -8.71 6.98 -5.52
N LEU A 8 -7.47 6.51 -5.46
CA LEU A 8 -7.15 5.12 -5.14
C LEU A 8 -5.84 5.07 -4.35
N VAL A 9 -5.94 4.75 -3.06
CA VAL A 9 -4.80 4.48 -2.19
C VAL A 9 -4.67 2.97 -2.07
N ALA A 10 -3.58 2.40 -2.55
CA ALA A 10 -3.37 0.96 -2.52
C ALA A 10 -2.09 0.62 -1.76
N SER A 11 -2.22 -0.21 -0.73
CA SER A 11 -1.13 -0.94 -0.09
C SER A 11 -1.34 -2.44 -0.27
N ASP A 12 -0.34 -3.25 0.09
CA ASP A 12 -0.45 -4.70 0.06
C ASP A 12 -1.51 -5.27 1.05
N TYR A 13 -1.92 -4.46 2.02
CA TYR A 13 -2.78 -4.86 3.13
C TYR A 13 -4.19 -4.26 3.03
N VAL A 14 -4.29 -2.98 2.69
CA VAL A 14 -5.53 -2.22 2.59
C VAL A 14 -5.52 -1.40 1.31
N ILE A 15 -6.61 -1.50 0.56
CA ILE A 15 -6.90 -0.74 -0.65
C ILE A 15 -8.13 0.11 -0.35
N CYS A 16 -8.02 1.41 -0.61
CA CYS A 16 -9.09 2.38 -0.47
C CYS A 16 -9.36 3.03 -1.83
N ALA A 17 -10.52 2.75 -2.41
CA ALA A 17 -11.02 3.44 -3.59
C ALA A 17 -12.01 4.53 -3.16
N THR A 18 -11.91 5.72 -3.74
CA THR A 18 -12.82 6.85 -3.49
C THR A 18 -13.64 7.12 -4.74
N LEU A 19 -14.95 7.23 -4.55
CA LEU A 19 -15.91 7.67 -5.55
C LEU A 19 -16.53 8.99 -5.07
N ARG A 20 -16.67 9.95 -5.98
CA ARG A 20 -17.17 11.30 -5.70
C ARG A 20 -18.29 11.67 -6.66
N LYS A 21 -19.05 12.71 -6.28
CA LYS A 21 -20.21 13.20 -7.02
C LYS A 21 -21.27 12.11 -7.19
N VAL A 22 -21.49 11.33 -6.13
CA VAL A 22 -22.55 10.32 -6.06
C VAL A 22 -23.84 11.01 -5.60
N PRO A 23 -24.91 11.04 -6.42
CA PRO A 23 -26.19 11.66 -6.05
C PRO A 23 -26.84 11.02 -4.82
N ASP A 24 -26.74 9.69 -4.70
CA ASP A 24 -27.27 8.92 -3.58
C ASP A 24 -26.26 7.86 -3.15
N VAL A 25 -25.73 8.01 -1.93
CA VAL A 25 -24.72 7.11 -1.34
C VAL A 25 -25.28 5.77 -0.90
N PHE A 26 -26.61 5.59 -0.90
CA PHE A 26 -27.29 4.32 -0.60
C PHE A 26 -27.72 3.56 -1.86
N ASN A 27 -27.54 4.14 -3.05
CA ASN A 27 -27.86 3.47 -4.30
C ASN A 27 -26.71 2.54 -4.75
N ALA A 28 -26.94 1.23 -4.65
CA ALA A 28 -25.94 0.21 -4.96
C ALA A 28 -25.43 0.26 -6.41
N GLU A 29 -26.29 0.56 -7.39
CA GLU A 29 -25.91 0.60 -8.81
C GLU A 29 -24.91 1.72 -9.08
N LEU A 30 -25.15 2.90 -8.48
CA LEU A 30 -24.28 4.07 -8.60
C LEU A 30 -22.90 3.86 -7.96
N LEU A 31 -22.80 2.99 -6.94
CA LEU A 31 -21.53 2.63 -6.31
C LEU A 31 -20.81 1.48 -7.03
N TRP A 32 -21.59 0.55 -7.58
CA TRP A 32 -21.09 -0.66 -8.22
C TRP A 32 -20.39 -0.35 -9.55
N GLU A 33 -21.07 0.39 -10.42
CA GLU A 33 -20.60 0.70 -11.75
C GLU A 33 -20.88 2.15 -12.14
N ARG A 34 -20.16 2.65 -13.15
CA ARG A 34 -20.30 4.04 -13.58
C ARG A 34 -21.53 4.19 -14.45
N VAL A 35 -22.55 4.87 -13.92
CA VAL A 35 -23.77 5.21 -14.66
C VAL A 35 -23.61 6.64 -15.22
N ARG A 36 -23.77 6.79 -16.55
CA ARG A 36 -23.59 8.00 -17.39
C ARG A 36 -23.21 9.32 -16.68
N GLY A 37 -21.97 9.77 -16.94
CA GLY A 37 -21.52 11.18 -16.99
C GLY A 37 -21.71 12.08 -15.76
N GLY A 38 -20.77 12.04 -14.81
CA GLY A 38 -20.67 13.06 -13.74
C GLY A 38 -19.86 12.61 -12.52
N GLN A 39 -19.80 11.31 -12.28
CA GLN A 39 -19.04 10.69 -11.18
C GLN A 39 -17.53 10.78 -11.42
N GLU A 40 -16.79 11.07 -10.36
CA GLU A 40 -15.33 11.16 -10.35
C GLU A 40 -14.74 10.10 -9.42
N GLY A 41 -13.56 9.57 -9.76
CA GLY A 41 -12.91 8.50 -9.00
C GLY A 41 -13.21 7.10 -9.52
N VAL A 42 -13.15 6.10 -8.63
CA VAL A 42 -13.16 4.67 -8.98
C VAL A 42 -14.38 4.00 -8.35
N CYS A 43 -15.23 3.35 -9.15
CA CYS A 43 -16.37 2.59 -8.64
C CYS A 43 -15.94 1.24 -8.04
N LEU A 44 -16.80 0.61 -7.24
CA LEU A 44 -16.44 -0.59 -6.50
C LEU A 44 -16.04 -1.76 -7.42
N MET A 45 -16.80 -2.03 -8.48
CA MET A 45 -16.50 -3.12 -9.41
C MET A 45 -15.15 -2.87 -10.12
N GLU A 46 -14.89 -1.64 -10.52
CA GLU A 46 -13.62 -1.24 -11.13
C GLU A 46 -12.45 -1.42 -10.15
N ALA A 47 -12.60 -1.02 -8.89
CA ALA A 47 -11.59 -1.19 -7.85
C ALA A 47 -11.27 -2.67 -7.58
N LEU A 48 -12.29 -3.51 -7.43
CA LEU A 48 -12.14 -4.95 -7.24
C LEU A 48 -11.51 -5.64 -8.46
N LYS A 49 -11.81 -5.16 -9.68
CA LYS A 49 -11.20 -5.64 -10.93
C LYS A 49 -9.72 -5.25 -11.05
N ARG A 50 -9.35 -4.03 -10.62
CA ARG A 50 -7.96 -3.54 -10.62
C ARG A 50 -7.07 -4.21 -9.58
N HIS A 51 -7.63 -4.61 -8.45
CA HIS A 51 -6.88 -5.20 -7.34
C HIS A 51 -7.42 -6.57 -6.95
N PRO A 52 -7.14 -7.63 -7.74
CA PRO A 52 -7.48 -9.00 -7.35
C PRO A 52 -6.75 -9.41 -6.06
N ARG A 53 -7.38 -10.28 -5.27
CA ARG A 53 -6.76 -10.91 -4.09
C ARG A 53 -5.59 -11.79 -4.50
N THR A 54 -5.79 -12.60 -5.54
CA THR A 54 -4.74 -13.38 -6.21
C THR A 54 -4.82 -13.10 -7.71
N PRO A 55 -3.78 -12.51 -8.33
CA PRO A 55 -3.79 -12.25 -9.75
C PRO A 55 -3.78 -13.56 -10.55
N ARG A 56 -4.33 -13.53 -11.76
CA ARG A 56 -4.35 -14.69 -12.66
C ARG A 56 -2.91 -15.13 -12.96
N ALA A 57 -2.60 -16.40 -12.71
CA ALA A 57 -1.35 -17.03 -13.09
C ALA A 57 -1.62 -18.30 -13.91
N ARG A 58 -0.63 -18.81 -14.65
CA ARG A 58 -0.78 -19.99 -15.54
C ARG A 58 -1.42 -21.22 -14.87
N GLN A 59 -1.32 -21.36 -13.55
CA GLN A 59 -1.87 -22.48 -12.77
C GLN A 59 -2.80 -22.06 -11.61
N ARG A 60 -3.07 -20.76 -11.40
CA ARG A 60 -3.94 -20.30 -10.31
C ARG A 60 -5.09 -19.46 -10.87
N LYS A 61 -6.32 -19.82 -10.49
CA LYS A 61 -7.53 -19.06 -10.79
C LYS A 61 -7.44 -17.70 -10.08
N GLU A 62 -7.78 -16.65 -10.80
CA GLU A 62 -7.86 -15.30 -10.24
C GLU A 62 -8.92 -15.26 -9.14
N THR A 63 -8.59 -14.69 -7.99
CA THR A 63 -9.54 -14.52 -6.89
C THR A 63 -9.77 -13.06 -6.53
N ARG A 64 -11.00 -12.72 -6.14
CA ARG A 64 -11.41 -11.37 -5.71
C ARG A 64 -11.61 -11.30 -4.20
N TYR A 65 -11.58 -10.09 -3.65
CA TYR A 65 -11.93 -9.85 -2.25
C TYR A 65 -13.45 -9.92 -2.07
N SER A 66 -13.92 -10.59 -1.03
CA SER A 66 -15.34 -10.72 -0.70
C SER A 66 -15.78 -9.89 0.51
N GLN A 67 -14.82 -9.25 1.20
CA GLN A 67 -15.07 -8.45 2.40
C GLN A 67 -14.73 -6.99 2.13
N ILE A 68 -15.73 -6.12 2.23
CA ILE A 68 -15.63 -4.71 1.85
C ILE A 68 -16.28 -3.82 2.91
N VAL A 69 -15.53 -2.86 3.43
CA VAL A 69 -16.05 -1.79 4.27
C VAL A 69 -16.38 -0.59 3.38
N ILE A 70 -17.59 -0.08 3.51
CA ILE A 70 -18.08 1.09 2.78
C ILE A 70 -18.16 2.24 3.78
N ARG A 71 -17.41 3.30 3.54
CA ARG A 71 -17.52 4.53 4.33
C ARG A 71 -18.35 5.56 3.59
N ILE A 72 -19.34 6.08 4.29
CA ILE A 72 -20.25 7.13 3.81
C ILE A 72 -20.14 8.35 4.74
N PRO A 73 -20.59 9.54 4.31
CA PRO A 73 -20.56 10.72 5.15
C PRO A 73 -21.37 10.50 6.43
N GLU A 74 -20.81 10.88 7.58
CA GLU A 74 -21.45 10.71 8.88
C GLU A 74 -22.87 11.32 8.92
N ARG A 75 -23.06 12.46 8.25
CA ARG A 75 -24.37 13.12 8.13
C ARG A 75 -25.42 12.21 7.49
N ASP A 76 -25.07 11.52 6.40
CA ASP A 76 -26.00 10.64 5.69
C ASP A 76 -26.26 9.36 6.52
N TYR A 77 -25.23 8.84 7.20
CA TYR A 77 -25.34 7.71 8.11
C TYR A 77 -26.31 7.99 9.28
N ILE A 78 -26.14 9.12 9.97
CA ILE A 78 -27.00 9.52 11.10
C ILE A 78 -28.43 9.83 10.61
N ARG A 79 -28.58 10.39 9.41
CA ARG A 79 -29.89 10.68 8.84
C ARG A 79 -30.68 9.40 8.55
N ASP A 80 -30.06 8.40 7.92
CA ASP A 80 -30.66 7.08 7.68
C ASP A 80 -31.03 6.38 9.00
N ASP A 81 -30.18 6.50 10.02
CA ASP A 81 -30.44 5.94 11.35
C ASP A 81 -31.67 6.56 12.03
N ARG A 82 -31.84 7.88 11.91
CA ARG A 82 -32.90 8.63 12.62
C ARG A 82 -34.23 8.72 11.87
N LEU A 83 -34.19 8.78 10.54
CA LEU A 83 -35.39 9.03 9.73
C LEU A 83 -35.93 7.76 9.07
N GLU A 84 -35.06 6.79 8.81
CA GLU A 84 -35.37 5.62 7.96
C GLU A 84 -35.06 4.30 8.69
N ASP A 85 -34.78 4.32 10.00
CA ASP A 85 -34.46 3.14 10.82
C ASP A 85 -33.42 2.21 10.16
N SER A 86 -32.36 2.79 9.61
CA SER A 86 -31.28 2.06 8.90
C SER A 86 -31.68 1.40 7.57
N PHE A 87 -32.85 1.75 7.01
CA PHE A 87 -33.37 1.10 5.80
C PHE A 87 -32.43 1.25 4.60
N GLY A 88 -31.86 2.44 4.39
CA GLY A 88 -30.93 2.71 3.31
C GLY A 88 -29.68 1.83 3.39
N ARG A 89 -29.05 1.75 4.57
CA ARG A 89 -27.87 0.87 4.79
C ARG A 89 -28.20 -0.60 4.58
N ARG A 90 -29.33 -1.09 5.10
CA ARG A 90 -29.75 -2.49 4.95
C ARG A 90 -30.01 -2.86 3.49
N THR A 91 -30.66 -1.96 2.75
CA THR A 91 -30.94 -2.14 1.32
C THR A 91 -29.65 -2.12 0.51
N LEU A 92 -28.76 -1.15 0.77
CA LEU A 92 -27.44 -1.05 0.14
C LEU A 92 -26.63 -2.34 0.30
N LEU A 93 -26.53 -2.86 1.52
CA LEU A 93 -25.77 -4.08 1.82
C LEU A 93 -26.32 -5.29 1.05
N ARG A 94 -27.65 -5.45 1.01
CA ARG A 94 -28.33 -6.55 0.30
C ARG A 94 -28.06 -6.49 -1.20
N GLU A 95 -28.25 -5.32 -1.82
CA GLU A 95 -28.09 -5.17 -3.26
C GLU A 95 -26.61 -5.28 -3.69
N LEU A 96 -25.67 -4.74 -2.93
CA LEU A 96 -24.25 -4.92 -3.22
C LEU A 96 -23.79 -6.36 -3.05
N GLN A 97 -24.35 -7.11 -2.10
CA GLN A 97 -24.10 -8.54 -1.99
C GLN A 97 -24.62 -9.29 -3.21
N ARG A 98 -25.85 -8.97 -3.65
CA ARG A 98 -26.48 -9.55 -4.85
C ARG A 98 -25.65 -9.29 -6.12
N LEU A 99 -25.25 -8.03 -6.35
CA LEU A 99 -24.43 -7.63 -7.50
C LEU A 99 -23.05 -8.28 -7.48
N HIS A 100 -22.41 -8.36 -6.30
CA HIS A 100 -21.10 -9.00 -6.16
C HIS A 100 -21.17 -10.50 -6.46
N GLU A 101 -22.18 -11.20 -5.94
CA GLU A 101 -22.38 -12.62 -6.23
C GLU A 101 -22.62 -12.83 -7.74
N GLN A 102 -23.52 -12.04 -8.34
CA GLN A 102 -23.87 -12.14 -9.75
C GLN A 102 -22.67 -11.93 -10.69
N GLU A 103 -21.89 -10.88 -10.47
CA GLU A 103 -20.83 -10.45 -11.40
C GLU A 103 -19.46 -11.07 -11.07
N LEU A 104 -19.16 -11.26 -9.79
CA LEU A 104 -17.84 -11.66 -9.30
C LEU A 104 -17.83 -12.99 -8.54
N GLY A 105 -18.98 -13.63 -8.27
CA GLY A 105 -19.08 -14.89 -7.53
C GLY A 105 -18.18 -15.99 -8.09
N ARG A 106 -18.05 -16.08 -9.43
CA ARG A 106 -17.16 -17.06 -10.09
C ARG A 106 -15.67 -16.90 -9.77
N TYR A 107 -15.26 -15.74 -9.26
CA TYR A 107 -13.89 -15.43 -8.85
C TYR A 107 -13.71 -15.47 -7.32
N LEU A 108 -14.70 -15.91 -6.57
CA LEU A 108 -14.55 -16.17 -5.15
C LEU A 108 -13.98 -17.58 -4.94
N ALA A 109 -13.29 -17.79 -3.82
CA ALA A 109 -12.89 -19.14 -3.43
C ALA A 109 -14.15 -19.93 -3.03
N GLU A 110 -14.11 -21.25 -3.20
CA GLU A 110 -15.21 -22.14 -2.79
C GLU A 110 -15.58 -21.85 -1.31
N GLU A 111 -16.89 -21.79 -1.02
CA GLU A 111 -17.46 -21.52 0.31
C GLU A 111 -17.22 -20.11 0.90
N THR A 112 -16.69 -19.18 0.11
CA THR A 112 -16.52 -17.78 0.56
C THR A 112 -17.85 -17.05 0.66
N ALA A 113 -18.19 -16.54 1.85
CA ALA A 113 -19.29 -15.58 1.99
C ALA A 113 -18.86 -14.15 1.61
N ILE A 114 -19.74 -13.45 0.90
CA ILE A 114 -19.61 -12.02 0.61
C ILE A 114 -20.13 -11.22 1.80
N ARG A 115 -19.31 -10.29 2.30
CA ARG A 115 -19.62 -9.48 3.48
C ARG A 115 -19.35 -8.01 3.21
N TYR A 116 -20.31 -7.20 3.61
CA TYR A 116 -20.20 -5.76 3.56
C TYR A 116 -20.49 -5.17 4.94
N ARG A 117 -19.83 -4.06 5.25
CA ARG A 117 -20.10 -3.26 6.45
C ARG A 117 -20.12 -1.79 6.06
N VAL A 118 -21.13 -1.05 6.50
CA VAL A 118 -21.18 0.40 6.33
C VAL A 118 -20.70 1.08 7.60
N GLU A 119 -19.75 2.02 7.46
CA GLU A 119 -19.19 2.82 8.56
C GLU A 119 -19.40 4.33 8.27
N PRO A 120 -19.70 5.15 9.29
CA PRO A 120 -19.69 6.60 9.14
C PRO A 120 -18.25 7.12 9.07
N ASP A 121 -18.00 8.13 8.23
CA ASP A 121 -16.74 8.86 8.22
C ASP A 121 -16.98 10.38 8.24
N THR A 122 -16.41 11.02 9.26
CA THR A 122 -16.51 12.45 9.51
C THR A 122 -15.72 13.30 8.50
N SER A 123 -14.78 12.68 7.77
CA SER A 123 -13.92 13.36 6.80
C SER A 123 -14.51 13.41 5.39
N LEU A 124 -15.58 12.65 5.12
CA LEU A 124 -16.20 12.57 3.80
C LEU A 124 -17.22 13.67 3.57
N ARG A 125 -17.18 14.29 2.39
CA ARG A 125 -18.17 15.27 1.96
C ARG A 125 -19.40 14.58 1.40
N SER A 126 -20.52 15.30 1.36
CA SER A 126 -21.75 14.83 0.71
C SER A 126 -21.48 14.32 -0.70
N GLY A 127 -21.97 13.13 -1.01
CA GLY A 127 -21.74 12.48 -2.32
C GLY A 127 -20.33 11.92 -2.53
N GLU A 128 -19.52 11.80 -1.47
CA GLU A 128 -18.27 11.02 -1.47
C GLU A 128 -18.46 9.70 -0.73
N VAL A 129 -17.91 8.63 -1.30
CA VAL A 129 -17.94 7.28 -0.73
C VAL A 129 -16.55 6.66 -0.84
N GLN A 130 -16.14 5.91 0.18
CA GLN A 130 -14.91 5.13 0.15
C GLN A 130 -15.18 3.64 0.30
N PHE A 131 -14.43 2.85 -0.47
CA PHE A 131 -14.46 1.40 -0.42
C PHE A 131 -13.12 0.90 0.10
N LEU A 132 -13.12 0.29 1.28
CA LEU A 132 -11.94 -0.33 1.89
C LEU A 132 -12.04 -1.84 1.78
N PHE A 133 -11.04 -2.46 1.17
CA PHE A 133 -10.91 -3.91 1.06
C PHE A 133 -9.43 -4.27 1.01
N GLY A 134 -9.07 -5.52 1.29
CA GLY A 134 -7.67 -5.93 1.26
C GLY A 134 -7.39 -7.12 2.17
N ARG A 135 -6.11 -7.46 2.31
CA ARG A 135 -5.66 -8.60 3.10
C ARG A 135 -5.80 -8.40 4.60
N ALA A 136 -5.85 -7.16 5.06
CA ALA A 136 -6.01 -6.80 6.47
C ALA A 136 -7.42 -6.30 6.81
N ILE A 137 -8.37 -6.37 5.87
CA ILE A 137 -9.78 -6.05 6.13
C ILE A 137 -10.51 -7.34 6.47
N HIS A 138 -11.07 -7.39 7.69
CA HIS A 138 -11.91 -8.48 8.16
C HIS A 138 -13.26 -7.95 8.65
N ILE A 139 -14.33 -8.59 8.20
CA ILE A 139 -15.70 -8.37 8.68
C ILE A 139 -16.14 -9.67 9.37
N PRO A 140 -16.35 -9.64 10.70
CA PRO A 140 -16.65 -10.84 11.45
C PRO A 140 -18.01 -11.42 11.05
N VAL A 141 -18.13 -12.75 11.16
CA VAL A 141 -19.40 -13.43 11.01
C VAL A 141 -20.29 -13.14 12.22
N TYR A 142 -21.60 -13.16 12.02
CA TYR A 142 -22.52 -13.11 13.14
C TYR A 142 -22.19 -14.24 14.15
N GLY A 143 -21.95 -13.86 15.42
CA GLY A 143 -21.55 -14.78 16.48
C GLY A 143 -20.06 -15.16 16.53
N GLU A 144 -19.21 -14.63 15.63
CA GLU A 144 -17.77 -14.82 15.72
C GLU A 144 -17.23 -14.10 16.97
N SER A 145 -16.60 -14.83 17.88
CA SER A 145 -16.07 -14.27 19.12
C SER A 145 -14.65 -13.73 18.91
N PRO A 146 -14.32 -12.52 19.43
CA PRO A 146 -13.00 -11.95 19.31
C PRO A 146 -11.97 -12.70 20.17
N LEU A 147 -10.74 -12.81 19.69
CA LEU A 147 -9.62 -13.45 20.39
C LEU A 147 -8.78 -12.45 21.19
N PHE A 148 -8.58 -11.25 20.65
CA PHE A 148 -7.76 -10.22 21.29
C PHE A 148 -8.44 -8.86 21.23
N ARG A 149 -8.18 -8.04 22.24
CA ARG A 149 -8.46 -6.60 22.25
C ARG A 149 -7.17 -5.83 22.00
N ILE A 150 -7.26 -4.78 21.21
CA ILE A 150 -6.17 -3.85 20.94
C ILE A 150 -6.46 -2.55 21.66
N ASP A 151 -5.54 -2.15 22.54
CA ASP A 151 -5.52 -0.86 23.20
C ASP A 151 -4.26 -0.09 22.78
N THR A 152 -4.34 1.24 22.65
CA THR A 152 -3.21 2.09 22.30
C THR A 152 -3.09 3.28 23.24
N ALA A 153 -1.86 3.74 23.49
CA ALA A 153 -1.58 4.96 24.21
C ALA A 153 -0.35 5.64 23.59
N THR A 154 -0.31 6.96 23.56
CA THR A 154 0.94 7.64 23.16
C THR A 154 1.98 7.51 24.28
N ASP A 155 3.27 7.58 23.96
CA ASP A 155 4.34 7.47 24.97
C ASP A 155 4.26 8.55 26.06
N ARG A 156 3.62 9.69 25.75
CA ARG A 156 3.47 10.83 26.65
C ARG A 156 2.16 10.85 27.46
N GLN A 157 1.20 9.99 27.12
CA GLN A 157 -0.11 9.95 27.77
C GLN A 157 -0.28 8.64 28.52
N SER A 158 -0.76 8.70 29.75
CA SER A 158 -0.98 7.53 30.60
C SER A 158 -2.28 6.78 30.29
N GLU A 159 -3.21 7.42 29.58
CA GLU A 159 -4.52 6.88 29.24
C GLU A 159 -4.43 5.91 28.05
N TRP A 160 -4.99 4.71 28.23
CA TRP A 160 -5.14 3.71 27.17
C TRP A 160 -6.50 3.89 26.49
N ARG A 161 -6.50 3.82 25.16
CA ARG A 161 -7.71 3.90 24.33
C ARG A 161 -7.91 2.59 23.59
N GLN A 162 -9.09 2.02 23.73
CA GLN A 162 -9.48 0.84 22.98
C GLN A 162 -9.59 1.19 21.49
N LEU A 163 -8.86 0.45 20.67
CA LEU A 163 -8.79 0.63 19.22
C LEU A 163 -9.71 -0.34 18.47
N GLY A 164 -9.74 -1.61 18.89
CA GLY A 164 -10.53 -2.62 18.20
C GLY A 164 -10.28 -4.04 18.69
N LEU A 165 -10.81 -5.00 17.92
CA LEU A 165 -10.78 -6.43 18.23
C LEU A 165 -10.14 -7.21 17.09
N ILE A 166 -9.49 -8.33 17.41
CA ILE A 166 -8.94 -9.29 16.44
C ILE A 166 -9.77 -10.57 16.52
N TYR A 167 -10.30 -11.00 15.38
CA TYR A 167 -11.11 -12.22 15.26
C TYR A 167 -10.30 -13.40 14.71
N PRO A 168 -10.73 -14.66 14.91
CA PRO A 168 -10.04 -15.83 14.40
C PRO A 168 -9.73 -15.82 12.89
N GLY A 169 -10.65 -15.30 12.07
CA GLY A 169 -10.44 -15.13 10.61
C GLY A 169 -9.48 -14.00 10.24
N GLN A 170 -9.28 -13.04 11.15
CA GLN A 170 -8.46 -11.84 10.96
C GLN A 170 -7.01 -12.09 11.36
N ARG A 171 -6.19 -12.57 10.43
CA ARG A 171 -4.75 -12.77 10.67
C ARG A 171 -3.83 -11.61 10.40
N LEU A 172 -4.31 -10.56 9.73
CA LEU A 172 -3.57 -9.32 9.51
C LEU A 172 -4.44 -8.16 9.98
N THR A 173 -3.87 -7.28 10.79
CA THR A 173 -4.48 -6.01 11.17
C THR A 173 -3.46 -4.91 11.01
N LEU A 174 -3.75 -3.90 10.20
CA LEU A 174 -2.84 -2.79 9.94
C LEU A 174 -3.29 -1.55 10.73
N LEU A 175 -2.40 -1.02 11.56
CA LEU A 175 -2.61 0.20 12.34
C LEU A 175 -1.84 1.35 11.70
N ASN A 176 -2.51 2.49 11.47
CA ASN A 176 -1.90 3.74 10.99
C ASN A 176 -2.76 4.94 11.44
N GLY A 177 -2.25 6.16 11.32
CA GLY A 177 -3.02 7.39 11.41
C GLY A 177 -3.83 7.71 10.16
N ASP A 178 -3.47 7.16 8.99
CA ASP A 178 -4.24 7.34 7.76
C ASP A 178 -5.46 6.40 7.70
N ARG A 179 -6.65 6.99 7.65
CA ARG A 179 -7.93 6.29 7.50
C ARG A 179 -8.03 5.48 6.21
N ARG A 180 -7.36 5.91 5.14
CA ARG A 180 -7.41 5.29 3.81
C ARG A 180 -6.44 4.12 3.65
N ALA A 181 -5.49 3.98 4.57
CA ALA A 181 -4.41 2.99 4.49
C ALA A 181 -4.31 2.09 5.73
N SER A 182 -5.38 1.98 6.54
CA SER A 182 -5.38 1.15 7.75
C SER A 182 -6.66 0.34 7.91
N SER A 183 -6.53 -0.80 8.60
CA SER A 183 -7.66 -1.57 9.10
C SER A 183 -8.28 -0.89 10.31
N MET A 184 -7.44 -0.28 11.15
CA MET A 184 -7.83 0.45 12.35
C MET A 184 -7.02 1.74 12.44
N VAL A 185 -7.75 2.84 12.61
CA VAL A 185 -7.19 4.20 12.62
C VAL A 185 -6.83 4.58 14.03
N VAL A 186 -5.56 4.93 14.25
CA VAL A 186 -5.11 5.46 15.54
C VAL A 186 -5.14 6.99 15.49
N THR A 187 -6.07 7.61 16.21
CA THR A 187 -6.29 9.08 16.15
C THR A 187 -5.07 9.89 16.58
N ALA A 188 -4.33 9.42 17.58
CA ALA A 188 -3.12 10.07 18.09
C ALA A 188 -1.86 9.42 17.49
N TRP A 189 -1.86 9.15 16.17
CA TRP A 189 -0.73 8.52 15.51
C TRP A 189 0.52 9.42 15.62
N PRO A 190 1.60 8.94 16.26
CA PRO A 190 2.75 9.79 16.52
C PRO A 190 3.71 9.89 15.34
N PHE A 191 3.54 9.08 14.29
CA PHE A 191 4.44 8.99 13.14
C PHE A 191 3.89 9.78 11.93
N ILE A 192 4.75 10.21 11.00
CA ILE A 192 4.40 11.22 9.96
C ILE A 192 4.77 10.80 8.54
N SER A 193 5.37 9.63 8.35
CA SER A 193 5.96 9.20 7.08
C SER A 193 5.31 7.91 6.55
N GLY A 194 4.02 7.71 6.85
CA GLY A 194 3.25 6.56 6.40
C GLY A 194 3.63 5.25 7.10
N GLU A 195 4.40 5.33 8.20
CA GLU A 195 4.70 4.17 9.02
C GLU A 195 3.40 3.57 9.55
N SER A 196 3.37 2.24 9.60
CA SER A 196 2.26 1.44 10.08
C SER A 196 2.78 0.39 11.06
N VAL A 197 1.90 -0.08 11.93
CA VAL A 197 2.15 -1.26 12.76
C VAL A 197 1.25 -2.39 12.26
N LEU A 198 1.86 -3.49 11.85
CA LEU A 198 1.16 -4.69 11.38
C LEU A 198 1.09 -5.72 12.50
N LEU A 199 -0.13 -6.15 12.81
CA LEU A 199 -0.42 -7.25 13.73
C LEU A 199 -0.67 -8.52 12.92
N MET A 200 0.06 -9.59 13.24
CA MET A 200 -0.03 -10.89 12.58
C MET A 200 -0.50 -11.96 13.58
N LEU A 201 -1.73 -12.43 13.44
CA LEU A 201 -2.28 -13.49 14.30
C LEU A 201 -1.74 -14.85 13.86
N ARG A 202 -0.82 -15.45 14.62
CA ARG A 202 -0.31 -16.80 14.35
C ARG A 202 -1.30 -17.89 14.84
N PRO A 203 -1.85 -18.73 13.94
CA PRO A 203 -2.57 -19.93 14.30
C PRO A 203 -1.60 -21.01 14.71
N GLY A 204 -1.62 -21.32 15.99
CA GLY A 204 -0.95 -22.44 16.64
C GLY A 204 -1.28 -22.36 18.13
N PRO A 205 -1.11 -23.42 18.91
CA PRO A 205 -1.07 -23.32 20.36
C PRO A 205 0.36 -22.90 20.81
N PRO A 206 0.54 -21.77 21.53
CA PRO A 206 -0.46 -20.77 21.89
C PRO A 206 -0.78 -19.82 20.72
N ILE A 207 -2.06 -19.41 20.62
CA ILE A 207 -2.47 -18.40 19.64
C ILE A 207 -1.83 -17.10 20.08
N ALA A 208 -1.06 -16.48 19.20
CA ALA A 208 -0.28 -15.29 19.52
C ALA A 208 -0.40 -14.25 18.41
N VAL A 209 -0.18 -12.99 18.77
CA VAL A 209 -0.14 -11.88 17.83
C VAL A 209 1.28 -11.35 17.80
N ASP A 210 1.92 -11.44 16.63
CA ASP A 210 3.20 -10.79 16.38
C ASP A 210 2.95 -9.35 15.94
N VAL A 211 3.79 -8.44 16.40
CA VAL A 211 3.71 -7.02 16.08
C VAL A 211 4.97 -6.61 15.35
N VAL A 212 4.82 -6.10 14.14
CA VAL A 212 5.94 -5.68 13.30
C VAL A 212 5.69 -4.29 12.72
N ALA A 213 6.77 -3.59 12.39
CA ALA A 213 6.71 -2.33 11.67
C ALA A 213 6.47 -2.61 10.18
N GLU A 214 5.66 -1.77 9.54
CA GLU A 214 5.40 -1.81 8.11
C GLU A 214 5.50 -0.39 7.53
N PRO A 215 6.40 -0.11 6.58
CA PRO A 215 7.41 -1.01 6.01
C PRO A 215 8.41 -1.55 7.04
N PRO A 216 9.09 -2.69 6.78
CA PRO A 216 10.07 -3.23 7.71
C PRO A 216 11.15 -2.20 8.09
N ALA A 217 11.56 -2.21 9.36
CA ALA A 217 12.55 -1.29 9.93
C ALA A 217 12.20 0.22 9.90
N CYS A 218 10.94 0.58 9.62
CA CYS A 218 10.48 1.97 9.73
C CYS A 218 10.25 2.38 11.21
N LEU A 219 9.87 1.43 12.06
CA LEU A 219 9.68 1.59 13.51
C LEU A 219 10.47 0.52 14.25
N THR A 220 11.02 0.88 15.41
CA THR A 220 11.55 -0.09 16.37
C THR A 220 10.41 -0.55 17.24
N VAL A 221 10.04 -1.84 17.14
CA VAL A 221 8.99 -2.46 17.94
C VAL A 221 9.63 -3.36 18.99
N THR A 222 9.44 -3.02 20.27
CA THR A 222 9.90 -3.83 21.40
C THR A 222 8.70 -4.36 22.17
N GLY A 223 8.65 -5.67 22.42
CA GLY A 223 7.62 -6.32 23.23
C GLY A 223 8.14 -6.75 24.59
N ASP A 224 7.29 -6.72 25.62
CA ASP A 224 7.63 -7.16 26.98
C ASP A 224 7.19 -8.61 27.28
N GLY A 225 6.65 -9.32 26.30
CA GLY A 225 6.14 -10.69 26.44
C GLY A 225 4.76 -10.79 27.10
N SER A 226 4.21 -9.72 27.66
CA SER A 226 2.87 -9.65 28.27
C SER A 226 1.77 -9.21 27.29
N GLY A 227 2.10 -9.14 26.00
CA GLY A 227 1.24 -8.57 24.96
C GLY A 227 1.31 -7.04 24.89
N ARG A 228 2.22 -6.39 25.63
CA ARG A 228 2.50 -4.97 25.46
C ARG A 228 3.69 -4.75 24.56
N PHE A 229 3.55 -3.79 23.68
CA PHE A 229 4.52 -3.41 22.68
C PHE A 229 4.72 -1.91 22.71
N LEU A 230 5.93 -1.49 22.37
CA LEU A 230 6.31 -0.11 22.22
C LEU A 230 6.92 0.05 20.84
N ALA A 231 6.20 0.76 19.98
CA ALA A 231 6.68 1.16 18.67
C ALA A 231 7.27 2.57 18.79
N ARG A 232 8.52 2.76 18.38
CA ARG A 232 9.16 4.07 18.31
C ARG A 232 9.69 4.34 16.92
N ASP A 233 9.58 5.60 16.49
CA ASP A 233 10.30 6.06 15.32
C ASP A 233 11.72 6.50 15.68
N ARG A 234 12.49 6.86 14.65
CA ARG A 234 13.87 7.35 14.80
C ARG A 234 13.97 8.68 15.54
N ARG A 235 12.86 9.42 15.69
CA ARG A 235 12.79 10.70 16.40
C ARG A 235 12.41 10.54 17.87
N GLY A 236 12.30 9.29 18.36
CA GLY A 236 11.92 8.98 19.73
C GLY A 236 10.44 9.20 20.04
N ARG A 237 9.60 9.43 19.03
CA ARG A 237 8.15 9.45 19.20
C ARG A 237 7.69 8.01 19.36
N GLY A 238 6.81 7.76 20.32
CA GLY A 238 6.40 6.41 20.67
C GLY A 238 4.89 6.22 20.70
N LEU A 239 4.48 5.02 20.28
CA LEU A 239 3.16 4.46 20.46
C LEU A 239 3.28 3.21 21.33
N ARG A 240 2.55 3.19 22.43
CA ARG A 240 2.34 2.00 23.26
C ARG A 240 1.12 1.27 22.75
N LEU A 241 1.26 -0.03 22.59
CA LEU A 241 0.24 -0.94 22.08
C LEU A 241 0.07 -2.06 23.11
N TRP A 242 -1.16 -2.45 23.39
CA TRP A 242 -1.45 -3.58 24.23
C TRP A 242 -2.43 -4.49 23.51
N VAL A 243 -2.00 -5.72 23.25
CA VAL A 243 -2.79 -6.78 22.63
C VAL A 243 -3.13 -7.78 23.73
N ALA A 244 -4.31 -7.61 24.32
CA ALA A 244 -4.78 -8.42 25.43
C ALA A 244 -5.60 -9.61 24.92
N ALA A 245 -5.26 -10.82 25.34
CA ALA A 245 -6.09 -11.99 25.06
C ALA A 245 -7.44 -11.86 25.78
N LEU A 246 -8.52 -12.06 25.04
CA LEU A 246 -9.87 -12.16 25.59
C LEU A 246 -10.09 -13.64 25.87
N SER A 247 -9.58 -14.13 27.00
CA SER A 247 -9.81 -15.50 27.43
C SER A 247 -11.31 -15.76 27.50
N GLY A 248 -11.81 -16.67 26.66
CA GLY A 248 -13.12 -17.26 26.86
C GLY A 248 -13.05 -18.28 27.99
N VAL A 249 -13.15 -17.83 29.24
CA VAL A 249 -13.43 -18.67 30.42
C VAL A 249 -14.16 -17.81 31.46
N GLU A 250 -15.42 -18.17 31.74
CA GLU A 250 -15.97 -17.99 33.08
C GLU A 250 -15.00 -18.60 34.09
N GLU A 251 -14.26 -17.79 34.81
CA GLU A 251 -13.77 -18.16 36.14
C GLU A 251 -13.68 -16.86 36.93
N SER A 252 -14.74 -16.61 37.69
CA SER A 252 -14.81 -15.54 38.67
C SER A 252 -13.70 -15.71 39.69
N PRO A 253 -12.77 -14.75 39.87
CA PRO A 253 -12.08 -14.64 41.14
C PRO A 253 -13.04 -13.95 42.10
N VAL A 254 -13.64 -14.75 42.98
CA VAL A 254 -14.24 -14.27 44.22
C VAL A 254 -13.17 -13.44 44.95
N LYS A 255 -13.27 -12.11 44.86
CA LYS A 255 -12.63 -11.22 45.82
C LYS A 255 -13.61 -11.02 46.97
N GLN A 256 -13.40 -11.79 48.04
CA GLN A 256 -13.90 -11.45 49.35
C GLN A 256 -13.30 -10.09 49.75
N GLU A 257 -14.17 -9.10 49.90
CA GLU A 257 -13.86 -7.85 50.59
C GLU A 257 -13.66 -8.14 52.09
N PRO A 258 -12.60 -7.63 52.73
CA PRO A 258 -12.63 -7.43 54.17
C PRO A 258 -13.37 -6.12 54.45
N VAL A 259 -14.57 -6.27 55.01
CA VAL A 259 -15.34 -5.22 55.66
C VAL A 259 -14.52 -4.60 56.78
N VAL A 260 -14.27 -3.29 56.73
CA VAL A 260 -14.07 -2.46 57.91
C VAL A 260 -14.93 -1.21 57.75
N GLN A 261 -15.84 -1.05 58.71
CA GLN A 261 -16.86 -0.01 58.79
C GLN A 261 -16.31 1.31 59.35
N GLN A 262 -17.18 2.35 59.23
CA GLN A 262 -17.27 3.60 60.00
C GLN A 262 -16.43 4.78 59.44
N THR A 263 -16.94 6.01 59.26
CA THR A 263 -18.15 6.66 59.79
C THR A 263 -18.48 7.91 58.97
N LEU A 264 -19.77 8.28 58.91
CA LEU A 264 -20.32 9.54 58.41
C LEU A 264 -19.80 10.77 59.17
N SER A 265 -19.64 11.91 58.48
CA SER A 265 -19.91 13.26 58.99
C SER A 265 -19.99 14.31 57.86
N LEU A 266 -21.14 14.99 57.78
CA LEU A 266 -21.36 16.25 57.05
C LEU A 266 -20.70 17.44 57.78
N PRO A 267 -20.55 18.60 57.11
CA PRO A 267 -21.29 19.80 57.52
C PRO A 267 -21.90 20.55 56.31
N GLN A 268 -23.19 20.88 56.33
CA GLN A 268 -23.83 22.11 56.83
C GLN A 268 -23.37 23.41 56.13
N LEU A 269 -24.31 24.02 55.42
CA LEU A 269 -24.23 25.28 54.69
C LEU A 269 -25.52 26.04 55.04
N ASP A 270 -25.42 27.07 55.86
CA ASP A 270 -26.48 28.05 56.15
C ASP A 270 -25.82 29.43 56.15
N ASP A 271 -26.19 30.30 55.21
CA ASP A 271 -26.89 31.56 55.48
C ASP A 271 -26.95 32.45 54.23
N GLU A 272 -28.19 32.76 53.86
CA GLU A 272 -28.72 33.74 52.89
C GLU A 272 -28.49 35.23 53.37
N PRO A 273 -28.95 36.33 52.71
CA PRO A 273 -30.07 36.44 51.75
C PRO A 273 -29.98 37.45 50.56
N VAL A 274 -30.85 37.22 49.58
CA VAL A 274 -31.81 38.14 48.91
C VAL A 274 -31.32 39.48 48.30
N ASP A 275 -31.45 39.61 46.98
CA ASP A 275 -32.37 40.59 46.38
C ASP A 275 -32.65 40.30 44.89
N ALA A 276 -33.94 40.29 44.55
CA ALA A 276 -34.50 40.34 43.19
C ALA A 276 -35.45 41.54 43.12
N PRO A 277 -35.76 42.10 41.94
CA PRO A 277 -36.97 41.59 41.29
C PRO A 277 -36.97 41.57 39.75
N GLU A 278 -37.98 40.86 39.26
CA GLU A 278 -38.53 40.65 37.92
C GLU A 278 -38.56 41.86 36.96
N GLN A 279 -38.44 41.58 35.64
CA GLN A 279 -39.46 41.90 34.62
C GLN A 279 -39.06 41.40 33.22
N GLU A 280 -39.84 40.47 32.67
CA GLU A 280 -40.09 40.30 31.22
C GLU A 280 -41.42 41.02 30.86
N PRO A 281 -41.91 41.07 29.60
CA PRO A 281 -41.27 41.12 28.27
C PRO A 281 -41.82 42.30 27.43
N SER A 282 -41.27 42.57 26.23
CA SER A 282 -42.03 43.30 25.20
C SER A 282 -41.56 43.02 23.78
N GLU A 283 -42.51 42.54 22.99
CA GLU A 283 -42.53 42.37 21.54
C GLU A 283 -42.49 43.72 20.77
N SER A 284 -42.35 43.55 19.45
CA SER A 284 -42.71 44.44 18.33
C SER A 284 -41.63 45.38 17.82
N ALA A 285 -41.58 45.75 16.55
CA ALA A 285 -41.97 45.15 15.28
C ALA A 285 -41.46 46.13 14.18
N VAL A 286 -41.26 45.60 12.96
CA VAL A 286 -41.26 46.30 11.65
C VAL A 286 -40.36 47.53 11.44
N GLU A 287 -39.44 47.44 10.47
CA GLU A 287 -39.49 48.35 9.31
C GLU A 287 -38.71 47.79 8.11
N SER A 288 -39.25 48.08 6.93
CA SER A 288 -38.86 47.61 5.60
C SER A 288 -38.60 48.82 4.69
N VAL A 289 -38.28 48.55 3.41
CA VAL A 289 -38.11 49.47 2.25
C VAL A 289 -36.69 50.11 2.18
N GLU A 290 -35.89 50.05 1.11
CA GLU A 290 -36.13 50.40 -0.31
C GLU A 290 -35.21 49.70 -1.33
N TYR A 291 -35.77 49.49 -2.53
CA TYR A 291 -35.08 49.24 -3.81
C TYR A 291 -34.60 50.56 -4.44
N VAL A 292 -33.62 50.48 -5.37
CA VAL A 292 -33.69 50.92 -6.78
C VAL A 292 -32.35 51.45 -7.36
N ASN A 293 -31.98 50.85 -8.51
CA ASN A 293 -31.25 51.33 -9.71
C ASN A 293 -29.72 51.18 -9.93
N SER A 294 -29.45 50.54 -11.09
CA SER A 294 -28.23 50.44 -11.91
C SER A 294 -27.80 51.79 -12.55
N PRO A 295 -26.67 51.81 -13.28
CA PRO A 295 -26.77 51.68 -14.76
C PRO A 295 -25.62 50.91 -15.48
N ASP A 296 -25.90 50.65 -16.75
CA ASP A 296 -25.16 49.93 -17.82
C ASP A 296 -23.76 50.43 -18.20
N VAL A 297 -22.91 49.54 -18.74
CA VAL A 297 -21.92 49.85 -19.80
C VAL A 297 -21.71 48.64 -20.74
N ASP A 298 -22.08 48.80 -22.01
CA ASP A 298 -21.71 48.02 -23.21
C ASP A 298 -20.42 48.59 -23.83
N VAL A 299 -19.42 47.78 -24.25
CA VAL A 299 -18.56 48.07 -25.43
C VAL A 299 -17.90 46.81 -26.05
N HIS A 300 -18.38 46.42 -27.23
CA HIS A 300 -17.70 46.05 -28.50
C HIS A 300 -16.31 45.33 -28.56
N PHE A 301 -16.28 44.19 -29.27
CA PHE A 301 -15.09 43.56 -29.91
C PHE A 301 -14.98 43.91 -31.41
N PRO A 302 -13.76 43.92 -32.01
CA PRO A 302 -13.56 43.82 -33.45
C PRO A 302 -12.78 42.56 -33.93
N PRO A 303 -12.80 42.21 -35.24
CA PRO A 303 -12.56 40.85 -35.75
C PRO A 303 -11.25 40.61 -36.56
N LEU A 304 -10.98 39.32 -36.83
CA LEU A 304 -9.90 38.69 -37.64
C LEU A 304 -9.76 39.15 -39.11
N PRO A 305 -8.60 38.90 -39.75
CA PRO A 305 -8.50 38.70 -41.20
C PRO A 305 -8.04 37.27 -41.64
N LYS A 306 -8.34 36.96 -42.90
CA LYS A 306 -8.30 35.65 -43.60
C LYS A 306 -7.15 35.53 -44.63
N GLY A 307 -6.82 34.27 -44.99
CA GLY A 307 -6.25 33.79 -46.29
C GLY A 307 -4.71 33.79 -46.39
N GLY A 308 -3.99 32.82 -46.98
CA GLY A 308 -4.25 31.64 -47.82
C GLY A 308 -3.09 31.51 -48.83
N THR A 309 -2.62 30.30 -49.17
CA THR A 309 -2.18 29.79 -50.51
C THR A 309 -1.21 28.59 -50.38
N GLU A 310 -1.48 27.54 -51.17
CA GLU A 310 -0.92 26.18 -51.25
C GLU A 310 0.47 26.05 -51.89
N ARG A 311 1.14 24.89 -51.66
CA ARG A 311 1.89 24.06 -52.65
C ARG A 311 2.24 22.67 -52.06
N LEU A 312 1.93 21.58 -52.77
CA LEU A 312 2.27 20.16 -52.51
C LEU A 312 3.42 19.69 -53.45
N PRO A 313 3.95 18.43 -53.37
CA PRO A 313 5.07 17.91 -52.57
C PRO A 313 6.27 17.48 -53.48
N PRO A 314 7.35 16.86 -52.95
CA PRO A 314 7.44 15.39 -53.11
C PRO A 314 8.17 14.62 -51.98
N ASP A 315 7.82 13.33 -51.91
CA ASP A 315 8.54 12.12 -51.51
C ASP A 315 9.35 11.99 -50.21
N GLU A 316 8.95 10.93 -49.49
CA GLU A 316 9.76 9.95 -48.76
C GLU A 316 10.89 10.46 -47.87
N ASP A 317 10.66 10.44 -46.55
CA ASP A 317 11.69 10.03 -45.60
C ASP A 317 11.05 9.46 -44.32
N TYR A 318 11.19 8.15 -44.14
CA TYR A 318 10.99 7.49 -42.85
C TYR A 318 11.95 8.12 -41.82
N PRO A 319 11.54 8.36 -40.55
CA PRO A 319 12.50 8.83 -39.55
C PRO A 319 13.56 7.75 -39.33
N ARG A 320 14.80 8.10 -39.68
CA ARG A 320 16.01 7.30 -39.49
C ARG A 320 16.13 6.89 -38.03
N ILE A 321 16.23 5.57 -37.82
CA ILE A 321 16.58 4.96 -36.54
C ILE A 321 18.07 5.27 -36.29
N ASP A 322 18.42 5.81 -35.12
CA ASP A 322 19.84 5.95 -34.73
C ASP A 322 20.47 4.56 -34.48
N PRO A 323 21.81 4.42 -34.44
CA PRO A 323 22.47 3.12 -34.21
C PRO A 323 22.14 2.48 -32.85
N TRP A 324 21.41 3.18 -31.97
CA TRP A 324 21.07 2.76 -30.61
C TRP A 324 19.55 2.63 -30.37
N GLY A 325 18.74 2.64 -31.43
CA GLY A 325 17.31 2.34 -31.39
C GLY A 325 16.43 3.35 -30.64
N ARG A 326 16.87 4.61 -30.45
CA ARG A 326 16.08 5.62 -29.72
C ARG A 326 15.23 6.45 -30.68
N ARG A 327 13.95 6.63 -30.35
CA ARG A 327 13.04 7.57 -31.03
C ARG A 327 12.99 8.87 -30.22
N GLU A 328 13.29 10.00 -30.85
CA GLU A 328 13.08 11.32 -30.24
C GLU A 328 11.59 11.64 -30.09
N PRO A 329 11.14 12.25 -28.97
CA PRO A 329 9.74 12.62 -28.78
C PRO A 329 9.39 13.93 -29.49
N VAL A 330 8.46 13.87 -30.44
CA VAL A 330 7.84 15.05 -31.07
C VAL A 330 6.68 15.54 -30.19
N PHE A 331 6.75 16.79 -29.73
CA PHE A 331 5.66 17.46 -29.03
C PHE A 331 4.70 18.15 -30.02
N GLY A 332 3.43 17.74 -30.00
CA GLY A 332 2.25 18.57 -30.27
C GLY A 332 1.80 18.75 -31.73
N ILE A 333 0.67 18.15 -32.09
CA ILE A 333 -0.25 18.61 -33.15
C ILE A 333 -1.71 18.31 -32.69
N PRO A 334 -2.69 19.20 -32.89
CA PRO A 334 -4.05 19.09 -32.37
C PRO A 334 -4.94 18.16 -33.21
N VAL A 335 -5.91 17.50 -32.56
CA VAL A 335 -6.90 16.63 -33.21
C VAL A 335 -8.22 17.39 -33.34
N GLU A 336 -8.67 17.59 -34.59
CA GLU A 336 -10.03 18.01 -34.94
C GLU A 336 -11.00 16.82 -34.85
N PHE A 337 -12.25 17.11 -34.49
CA PHE A 337 -13.34 16.14 -34.36
C PHE A 337 -13.99 15.85 -35.72
N GLU A 338 -14.19 14.58 -36.06
CA GLU A 338 -15.14 14.13 -37.09
C GLU A 338 -16.28 13.32 -36.46
N GLU A 339 -17.50 13.67 -36.87
CA GLU A 339 -18.78 13.04 -36.52
C GLU A 339 -19.11 11.83 -37.44
N PRO A 340 -20.11 10.99 -37.10
CA PRO A 340 -20.11 9.57 -37.42
C PRO A 340 -20.78 9.21 -38.75
N ILE A 341 -20.22 8.18 -39.42
CA ILE A 341 -20.87 7.51 -40.55
C ILE A 341 -21.76 6.37 -40.04
N VAL A 342 -23.02 6.45 -40.43
CA VAL A 342 -24.08 5.45 -40.29
C VAL A 342 -23.80 4.25 -41.20
N ALA A 343 -23.87 3.03 -40.67
CA ALA A 343 -24.17 1.84 -41.46
C ALA A 343 -24.87 0.76 -40.60
N SER A 344 -26.08 0.43 -41.05
CA SER A 344 -27.06 -0.53 -40.55
C SER A 344 -26.82 -1.97 -41.05
N SER A 345 -27.13 -2.98 -40.23
CA SER A 345 -27.72 -4.29 -40.63
C SER A 345 -27.89 -5.19 -39.39
N SER A 346 -29.12 -5.37 -38.90
CA SER A 346 -29.98 -6.59 -39.01
C SER A 346 -29.37 -7.87 -38.39
N VAL A 347 -29.75 -8.24 -37.15
CA VAL A 347 -30.91 -9.10 -36.77
C VAL A 347 -30.69 -10.60 -37.06
N ASN A 348 -30.42 -11.40 -36.02
CA ASN A 348 -31.33 -12.46 -35.52
C ASN A 348 -30.69 -13.37 -34.45
N THR A 349 -31.39 -13.50 -33.33
CA THR A 349 -31.30 -14.58 -32.31
C THR A 349 -32.13 -15.79 -32.80
N PRO A 350 -31.89 -17.03 -32.33
CA PRO A 350 -32.74 -17.52 -31.25
C PRO A 350 -32.05 -18.47 -30.24
N ALA A 351 -32.73 -18.64 -29.10
CA ALA A 351 -32.43 -19.55 -27.99
C ALA A 351 -33.36 -20.81 -28.04
N PRO A 352 -33.42 -21.72 -27.04
CA PRO A 352 -33.18 -23.16 -27.20
C PRO A 352 -34.43 -24.04 -27.02
N LEU A 353 -34.32 -25.35 -27.30
CA LEU A 353 -35.33 -26.35 -26.97
C LEU A 353 -34.74 -27.59 -26.27
N ILE A 354 -35.49 -28.01 -25.26
CA ILE A 354 -35.37 -29.19 -24.38
C ILE A 354 -35.95 -30.41 -25.09
N ALA A 355 -35.42 -31.62 -24.80
CA ALA A 355 -36.20 -32.86 -24.81
C ALA A 355 -35.53 -33.95 -23.94
N GLU A 356 -36.35 -34.58 -23.10
CA GLU A 356 -36.07 -35.71 -22.21
C GLU A 356 -36.29 -37.08 -22.89
N ASP A 357 -36.00 -38.14 -22.11
CA ASP A 357 -36.60 -39.51 -22.14
C ASP A 357 -35.93 -40.53 -23.11
N THR A 358 -35.63 -41.79 -22.78
CA THR A 358 -36.31 -42.83 -21.98
C THR A 358 -35.38 -44.07 -21.76
N GLY A 359 -35.65 -44.88 -20.72
CA GLY A 359 -35.61 -46.37 -20.76
C GLY A 359 -34.41 -47.07 -20.07
N ARG A 360 -34.58 -47.67 -18.87
CA ARG A 360 -35.08 -49.04 -18.51
C ARG A 360 -33.94 -50.04 -18.24
N GLU A 361 -33.70 -50.41 -16.98
CA GLU A 361 -34.15 -51.63 -16.24
C GLU A 361 -33.25 -52.86 -16.46
N ASP A 362 -32.56 -53.30 -15.40
CA ASP A 362 -32.52 -54.71 -14.95
C ASP A 362 -31.66 -54.89 -13.67
N GLU A 363 -32.25 -55.53 -12.66
CA GLU A 363 -31.65 -56.09 -11.43
C GLU A 363 -31.88 -57.61 -11.47
N PRO A 364 -31.06 -58.49 -10.82
CA PRO A 364 -31.43 -58.93 -9.45
C PRO A 364 -30.32 -59.51 -8.52
N LYS A 365 -30.55 -59.38 -7.18
CA LYS A 365 -30.31 -60.32 -6.02
C LYS A 365 -28.86 -60.75 -5.69
N ASN A 366 -28.33 -60.84 -4.44
CA ASN A 366 -28.77 -61.17 -3.06
C ASN A 366 -27.51 -60.96 -2.11
N PRO A 367 -27.42 -61.37 -0.82
CA PRO A 367 -28.27 -61.31 0.39
C PRO A 367 -27.59 -60.56 1.59
N LEU A 368 -28.31 -60.44 2.73
CA LEU A 368 -27.93 -59.78 3.99
C LEU A 368 -26.76 -60.44 4.78
N GLU A 369 -25.90 -59.59 5.38
CA GLU A 369 -24.97 -59.89 6.50
C GLU A 369 -25.16 -58.88 7.66
N PRO A 370 -24.83 -59.24 8.93
CA PRO A 370 -25.21 -58.51 10.15
C PRO A 370 -24.34 -57.27 10.47
N PRO A 371 -24.77 -56.36 11.39
CA PRO A 371 -24.22 -55.01 11.47
C PRO A 371 -22.87 -54.97 12.19
N ALA A 372 -21.85 -54.48 11.49
CA ALA A 372 -20.56 -54.07 12.05
C ALA A 372 -20.64 -52.60 12.53
N PRO A 373 -19.85 -52.21 13.56
CA PRO A 373 -20.05 -50.99 14.32
C PRO A 373 -19.84 -49.73 13.47
N HIS A 374 -20.66 -48.71 13.72
CA HIS A 374 -20.60 -47.40 13.08
C HIS A 374 -19.15 -46.86 13.06
N PRO A 375 -18.57 -46.57 11.89
CA PRO A 375 -17.43 -45.68 11.85
C PRO A 375 -17.94 -44.31 12.31
N THR A 376 -17.43 -43.87 13.46
CA THR A 376 -17.63 -42.52 14.00
C THR A 376 -17.30 -41.55 12.86
N LEU A 377 -18.34 -40.94 12.29
CA LEU A 377 -18.16 -39.83 11.35
C LEU A 377 -17.27 -38.80 12.05
N PRO A 378 -16.14 -38.40 11.45
CA PRO A 378 -15.41 -37.25 11.97
C PRO A 378 -16.39 -36.08 11.99
N LEU A 379 -16.45 -35.35 13.10
CA LEU A 379 -17.12 -34.06 13.13
C LEU A 379 -16.66 -33.26 11.90
N PRO A 380 -17.58 -32.58 11.17
CA PRO A 380 -17.15 -31.70 10.09
C PRO A 380 -16.15 -30.71 10.67
N ALA A 381 -14.94 -30.69 10.08
CA ALA A 381 -13.95 -29.69 10.40
C ALA A 381 -14.59 -28.29 10.26
N PRO A 382 -14.26 -27.33 11.15
CA PRO A 382 -14.80 -25.99 11.02
C PRO A 382 -14.49 -25.46 9.62
N ALA A 383 -15.53 -24.99 8.92
CA ALA A 383 -15.45 -24.42 7.58
C ALA A 383 -14.25 -23.47 7.50
N VAL A 384 -13.38 -23.71 6.52
CA VAL A 384 -12.16 -22.91 6.31
C VAL A 384 -12.57 -21.61 5.61
N ASP A 385 -13.27 -20.78 6.37
CA ASP A 385 -13.66 -19.44 6.00
C ASP A 385 -12.41 -18.55 5.94
N GLN A 386 -12.40 -17.54 5.07
CA GLN A 386 -11.21 -16.80 4.62
C GLN A 386 -10.30 -16.26 5.74
N GLN A 387 -9.41 -17.12 6.23
CA GLN A 387 -8.32 -16.71 7.10
C GLN A 387 -7.39 -15.81 6.29
N THR A 388 -7.06 -14.62 6.80
CA THR A 388 -6.06 -13.79 6.12
C THR A 388 -4.73 -14.57 6.08
N TRP A 389 -4.08 -14.62 4.92
CA TRP A 389 -2.91 -15.46 4.70
C TRP A 389 -1.73 -15.08 5.59
N ILE A 390 -1.06 -16.08 6.17
CA ILE A 390 0.27 -15.94 6.79
C ILE A 390 1.27 -16.63 5.88
N PRO A 391 2.47 -16.07 5.66
CA PRO A 391 3.57 -16.82 5.06
C PRO A 391 3.91 -18.04 5.93
N ARG A 392 3.27 -19.18 5.68
CA ARG A 392 3.62 -20.48 6.26
C ARG A 392 4.69 -21.13 5.39
N ARG A 393 5.92 -20.59 5.42
CA ARG A 393 7.20 -21.21 5.03
C ARG A 393 8.30 -20.15 5.17
N PRO A 394 9.54 -20.51 5.54
CA PRO A 394 10.62 -19.54 5.67
C PRO A 394 10.77 -18.80 4.33
N ALA A 395 10.49 -17.49 4.35
CA ALA A 395 10.81 -16.63 3.23
C ALA A 395 12.31 -16.79 2.95
N ALA A 396 12.69 -17.02 1.70
CA ALA A 396 14.11 -16.85 1.36
C ALA A 396 14.43 -15.37 1.57
N SER A 397 15.61 -15.05 2.07
CA SER A 397 16.00 -13.65 2.29
C SER A 397 16.71 -13.10 1.07
N LEU A 398 16.35 -11.89 0.64
CA LEU A 398 17.16 -11.06 -0.23
C LEU A 398 17.82 -10.00 0.64
N GLN A 399 19.14 -9.85 0.62
CA GLN A 399 19.82 -8.83 1.41
C GLN A 399 20.31 -7.71 0.52
N VAL A 400 20.01 -6.46 0.85
CA VAL A 400 20.74 -5.31 0.30
C VAL A 400 22.05 -5.22 1.07
N SER A 401 23.12 -5.76 0.48
CA SER A 401 24.44 -5.85 1.09
C SER A 401 25.31 -4.64 0.77
N GLY A 402 24.94 -3.84 -0.21
CA GLY A 402 25.74 -2.72 -0.66
C GLY A 402 24.99 -1.69 -1.51
N VAL A 403 25.68 -0.59 -1.77
CA VAL A 403 25.24 0.49 -2.66
C VAL A 403 26.20 0.54 -3.86
N ALA A 404 25.65 0.44 -5.06
CA ALA A 404 26.43 0.57 -6.29
C ALA A 404 26.62 2.05 -6.62
N LEU A 405 27.87 2.50 -6.68
CA LEU A 405 28.24 3.91 -6.85
C LEU A 405 28.17 4.26 -8.34
N GLN A 406 27.03 4.80 -8.77
CA GLN A 406 26.79 5.22 -10.16
C GLN A 406 27.68 6.37 -10.61
N ARG A 407 28.02 6.34 -11.89
CA ARG A 407 28.69 7.45 -12.59
C ARG A 407 27.71 8.61 -12.75
N LEU A 408 27.96 9.72 -12.07
CA LEU A 408 27.11 10.90 -12.17
C LEU A 408 27.38 11.71 -13.43
N SER A 409 28.54 11.55 -14.06
CA SER A 409 28.83 12.19 -15.36
C SER A 409 27.79 11.84 -16.44
N THR A 410 27.19 10.64 -16.37
CA THR A 410 26.10 10.21 -17.26
C THR A 410 24.82 11.01 -17.06
N TYR A 411 24.65 11.63 -15.89
CA TYR A 411 23.48 12.39 -15.49
C TYR A 411 23.74 13.91 -15.39
N ALA A 412 24.97 14.35 -15.60
CA ALA A 412 25.35 15.75 -15.50
C ALA A 412 24.54 16.66 -16.45
N SER A 413 24.20 16.18 -17.65
CA SER A 413 23.35 16.91 -18.61
C SER A 413 21.91 17.12 -18.13
N ALA A 414 21.43 16.31 -17.18
CA ALA A 414 20.14 16.49 -16.51
C ALA A 414 20.21 17.52 -15.37
N GLY A 415 21.40 18.07 -15.09
CA GLY A 415 21.62 19.04 -14.02
C GLY A 415 21.92 18.42 -12.65
N ILE A 416 22.26 17.12 -12.57
CA ILE A 416 22.69 16.48 -11.32
C ILE A 416 24.14 16.86 -11.03
N SER A 417 24.40 17.41 -9.84
CA SER A 417 25.71 17.93 -9.45
C SER A 417 26.47 17.00 -8.50
N ASP A 418 25.81 16.50 -7.45
CA ASP A 418 26.38 15.51 -6.56
C ASP A 418 25.32 14.55 -5.98
N TRP A 419 25.78 13.35 -5.61
CA TRP A 419 25.03 12.35 -4.88
C TRP A 419 25.75 12.03 -3.58
N ARG A 420 25.04 12.16 -2.45
CA ARG A 420 25.57 12.02 -1.10
C ARG A 420 24.85 10.94 -0.31
N LEU A 421 25.59 9.98 0.21
CA LEU A 421 25.14 8.93 1.13
C LEU A 421 25.55 9.29 2.54
N SER A 422 24.64 9.24 3.50
CA SER A 422 24.91 9.69 4.88
C SER A 422 24.85 8.53 5.84
N PHE A 423 25.83 8.45 6.75
CA PHE A 423 25.98 7.35 7.69
C PHE A 423 25.96 7.84 9.14
N ASN A 424 25.32 7.06 10.01
CA ASN A 424 25.47 7.23 11.45
C ASN A 424 26.71 6.49 11.97
N ARG A 425 27.08 6.71 13.24
CA ARG A 425 28.24 6.06 13.86
C ARG A 425 28.17 4.53 13.88
N ALA A 426 26.97 3.95 13.81
CA ALA A 426 26.76 2.51 13.75
C ALA A 426 26.85 1.93 12.32
N GLY A 427 27.11 2.76 11.30
CA GLY A 427 27.23 2.34 9.91
C GLY A 427 25.91 2.09 9.19
N SER A 428 24.79 2.55 9.75
CA SER A 428 23.49 2.57 9.07
C SER A 428 23.34 3.83 8.21
N LEU A 429 22.68 3.69 7.06
CA LEU A 429 22.31 4.83 6.22
C LEU A 429 21.23 5.69 6.92
N ALA A 430 21.43 7.00 6.91
CA ALA A 430 20.54 8.00 7.47
C ALA A 430 20.22 9.08 6.41
N PRO A 431 19.06 9.78 6.52
CA PRO A 431 18.81 10.96 5.70
C PRO A 431 19.85 12.07 5.91
N ASP A 432 20.16 12.87 4.88
CA ASP A 432 21.28 13.83 4.87
C ASP A 432 21.25 14.87 6.01
N HIS A 433 20.05 15.19 6.49
CA HIS A 433 19.78 16.20 7.51
C HIS A 433 19.44 15.60 8.89
N HIS A 434 19.65 14.29 9.07
CA HIS A 434 19.39 13.63 10.35
C HIS A 434 20.48 13.99 11.37
N PRO A 435 20.15 14.24 12.65
CA PRO A 435 21.15 14.62 13.67
C PRO A 435 22.20 13.53 13.93
N GLU A 436 21.89 12.27 13.59
CA GLU A 436 22.84 11.16 13.71
C GLU A 436 23.73 10.97 12.48
N ALA A 437 23.51 11.69 11.38
CA ALA A 437 24.39 11.64 10.21
C ALA A 437 25.71 12.33 10.57
N VAL A 438 26.79 11.54 10.65
CA VAL A 438 28.10 12.01 11.12
C VAL A 438 29.19 11.91 10.06
N ALA A 439 28.97 11.09 9.02
CA ALA A 439 29.88 10.90 7.91
C ALA A 439 29.07 10.82 6.61
N TRP A 440 29.64 11.33 5.52
CA TRP A 440 29.01 11.30 4.21
C TRP A 440 29.96 10.79 3.14
N LEU A 441 29.47 9.93 2.26
CA LEU A 441 30.15 9.55 1.03
C LEU A 441 29.51 10.34 -0.12
N ARG A 442 30.27 11.22 -0.76
CA ARG A 442 29.79 12.05 -1.88
C ARG A 442 30.44 11.59 -3.19
N ILE A 443 29.64 11.54 -4.24
CA ILE A 443 30.08 11.39 -5.63
C ILE A 443 29.70 12.69 -6.34
N ASP A 444 30.61 13.30 -7.08
CA ASP A 444 30.31 14.48 -7.90
C ASP A 444 30.09 14.14 -9.38
N SER A 445 29.65 15.14 -10.15
CA SER A 445 29.44 15.03 -11.60
C SER A 445 30.71 14.78 -12.41
N ALA A 446 31.90 14.96 -11.81
CA ALA A 446 33.20 14.59 -12.38
C ALA A 446 33.61 13.14 -12.04
N ASP A 447 32.70 12.36 -11.44
CA ASP A 447 32.89 10.98 -11.04
C ASP A 447 33.98 10.78 -9.97
N GLN A 448 34.25 11.79 -9.14
CA GLN A 448 35.15 11.69 -8.00
C GLN A 448 34.39 11.32 -6.73
N VAL A 449 34.99 10.45 -5.91
CA VAL A 449 34.43 9.99 -4.64
C VAL A 449 35.12 10.69 -3.48
N PHE A 450 34.33 11.19 -2.54
CA PHE A 450 34.81 11.91 -1.37
C PHE A 450 34.19 11.35 -0.10
N GLY A 451 35.00 11.27 0.95
CA GLY A 451 34.56 11.07 2.32
C GLY A 451 34.51 12.39 3.05
N GLU A 452 33.36 12.69 3.67
CA GLU A 452 33.14 13.95 4.38
C GLU A 452 32.80 13.71 5.84
N VAL A 453 33.45 14.46 6.73
CA VAL A 453 33.23 14.42 8.19
C VAL A 453 33.41 15.84 8.73
N ALA A 454 32.49 16.30 9.58
CA ALA A 454 32.58 17.59 10.27
C ALA A 454 32.90 18.79 9.33
N GLY A 455 32.39 18.77 8.09
CA GLY A 455 32.60 19.82 7.10
C GLY A 455 33.92 19.73 6.30
N LEU A 456 34.79 18.77 6.62
CA LEU A 456 35.97 18.45 5.82
C LEU A 456 35.60 17.42 4.75
N SER A 457 36.19 17.54 3.56
CA SER A 457 36.01 16.62 2.43
C SER A 457 37.37 16.08 1.99
N THR A 458 37.51 14.76 1.93
CA THR A 458 38.75 14.07 1.54
C THR A 458 38.47 13.17 0.34
N PRO A 459 39.26 13.24 -0.75
CA PRO A 459 39.10 12.33 -1.88
C PRO A 459 39.38 10.89 -1.46
N LEU A 460 38.64 9.94 -2.03
CA LEU A 460 38.78 8.51 -1.78
C LEU A 460 39.03 7.77 -3.09
N ASP A 461 40.07 6.94 -3.11
CA ASP A 461 40.32 6.01 -4.20
C ASP A 461 39.46 4.75 -4.06
N LEU A 462 39.22 4.05 -5.17
CA LEU A 462 38.49 2.78 -5.20
C LEU A 462 39.38 1.69 -5.82
N PRO A 463 39.53 0.50 -5.21
CA PRO A 463 39.00 0.08 -3.91
C PRO A 463 39.75 0.70 -2.72
N SER A 464 39.07 0.91 -1.60
CA SER A 464 39.68 1.39 -0.35
C SER A 464 38.83 1.05 0.88
N VAL A 465 39.38 1.32 2.06
CA VAL A 465 38.64 1.28 3.32
C VAL A 465 38.68 2.66 3.93
N TRP A 466 37.51 3.26 4.13
CA TRP A 466 37.39 4.58 4.73
C TRP A 466 36.87 4.47 6.16
N ARG A 467 37.63 5.00 7.12
CA ARG A 467 37.31 4.97 8.56
C ARG A 467 37.13 6.40 9.10
N PRO A 468 35.95 7.03 8.92
CA PRO A 468 35.68 8.36 9.45
C PRO A 468 35.70 8.43 10.98
N PHE A 469 35.38 7.32 11.66
CA PHE A 469 35.42 7.18 13.12
C PHE A 469 35.97 5.79 13.49
N PRO A 470 36.48 5.59 14.72
CA PRO A 470 36.93 4.27 15.17
C PRO A 470 35.85 3.19 15.09
N GLU A 471 34.58 3.58 15.26
CA GLU A 471 33.42 2.68 15.26
C GLU A 471 32.77 2.52 13.88
N LEU A 472 33.19 3.32 12.88
CA LEU A 472 32.60 3.34 11.55
C LEU A 472 33.67 3.05 10.50
N GLU A 473 33.52 1.89 9.85
CA GLU A 473 34.35 1.43 8.75
C GLU A 473 33.49 1.20 7.51
N LEU A 474 33.89 1.80 6.39
CA LEU A 474 33.20 1.72 5.11
C LEU A 474 34.14 1.08 4.08
N GLU A 475 33.81 -0.16 3.69
CA GLU A 475 34.55 -0.93 2.68
C GLU A 475 34.07 -0.58 1.27
N LEU A 476 34.96 0.02 0.48
CA LEU A 476 34.71 0.45 -0.88
C LEU A 476 35.44 -0.47 -1.86
N TYR A 477 34.71 -1.00 -2.82
CA TYR A 477 35.19 -1.95 -3.80
C TYR A 477 35.21 -1.33 -5.19
N GLY A 478 36.17 -1.76 -6.01
CA GLY A 478 36.14 -1.50 -7.44
C GLY A 478 35.04 -2.31 -8.13
N VAL A 479 34.80 -2.02 -9.41
CA VAL A 479 33.87 -2.78 -10.25
C VAL A 479 34.61 -3.48 -11.40
N PRO A 480 34.15 -4.66 -11.83
CA PRO A 480 34.65 -5.31 -13.04
C PRO A 480 34.49 -4.43 -14.29
N GLY A 481 35.35 -4.63 -15.29
CA GLY A 481 35.35 -3.82 -16.53
C GLY A 481 33.97 -3.62 -17.18
N PRO A 482 33.14 -4.67 -17.34
CA PRO A 482 31.80 -4.51 -17.94
C PRO A 482 30.81 -3.66 -17.13
N MET A 483 31.06 -3.44 -15.85
CA MET A 483 30.28 -2.54 -14.99
C MET A 483 30.78 -1.10 -15.01
N ALA A 484 32.03 -0.86 -15.40
CA ALA A 484 32.69 0.44 -15.32
C ALA A 484 32.03 1.53 -16.20
N ALA A 485 31.18 1.13 -17.15
CA ALA A 485 30.37 2.06 -17.94
C ALA A 485 29.25 2.73 -17.11
N HIS A 486 28.75 2.06 -16.06
CA HIS A 486 27.63 2.54 -15.24
C HIS A 486 28.03 2.90 -13.82
N TYR A 487 29.08 2.26 -13.29
CA TYR A 487 29.48 2.37 -11.89
C TYR A 487 30.96 2.71 -11.75
N LEU A 488 31.30 3.44 -10.68
CA LEU A 488 32.67 3.72 -10.24
C LEU A 488 33.20 2.62 -9.31
N GLY A 489 32.30 2.06 -8.52
CA GLY A 489 32.60 1.14 -7.44
C GLY A 489 31.31 0.65 -6.80
N TRP A 490 31.45 -0.05 -5.68
CA TRP A 490 30.34 -0.29 -4.79
C TRP A 490 30.80 -0.23 -3.34
N LEU A 491 29.92 0.24 -2.48
CA LEU A 491 30.12 0.29 -1.04
C LEU A 491 29.42 -0.92 -0.42
N ARG A 492 30.12 -1.66 0.45
CA ARG A 492 29.47 -2.65 1.31
C ARG A 492 28.83 -1.95 2.50
N LEU A 493 27.56 -2.26 2.74
CA LEU A 493 26.83 -1.71 3.89
C LEU A 493 27.28 -2.43 5.17
N PRO A 494 27.72 -1.68 6.21
CA PRO A 494 28.03 -2.26 7.52
C PRO A 494 26.83 -2.97 8.14
N THR A 495 25.62 -2.44 7.90
CA THR A 495 24.34 -3.04 8.32
C THR A 495 23.49 -3.37 7.09
N PRO A 496 23.54 -4.60 6.57
CA PRO A 496 22.72 -5.02 5.43
C PRO A 496 21.21 -4.98 5.73
N LEU A 497 20.39 -4.59 4.76
CA LEU A 497 18.93 -4.63 4.88
C LEU A 497 18.40 -5.98 4.38
N THR A 498 17.72 -6.73 5.25
CA THR A 498 17.12 -8.02 4.87
C THR A 498 15.67 -7.85 4.43
N LEU A 499 15.35 -8.34 3.23
CA LEU A 499 14.04 -8.26 2.59
C LEU A 499 13.47 -9.69 2.41
N PRO A 500 12.23 -9.97 2.84
CA PRO A 500 11.64 -11.29 2.71
C PRO A 500 11.18 -11.56 1.27
N VAL A 501 11.53 -12.74 0.73
CA VAL A 501 11.06 -13.22 -0.58
C VAL A 501 10.22 -14.50 -0.41
N PRO A 502 8.94 -14.47 -0.81
CA PRO A 502 8.08 -15.66 -0.78
C PRO A 502 8.55 -16.71 -1.78
N ARG A 503 8.64 -17.98 -1.37
CA ARG A 503 9.14 -19.05 -2.25
C ARG A 503 8.19 -19.44 -3.38
N GLU A 504 6.89 -19.22 -3.20
CA GLU A 504 5.88 -19.73 -4.11
C GLU A 504 5.60 -18.81 -5.31
N ARG A 505 6.17 -17.59 -5.34
CA ARG A 505 5.91 -16.63 -6.41
C ARG A 505 7.17 -15.89 -6.82
N ALA A 506 7.20 -15.49 -8.09
CA ALA A 506 8.14 -14.50 -8.54
C ALA A 506 7.71 -13.11 -8.02
N VAL A 507 8.67 -12.32 -7.54
CA VAL A 507 8.49 -10.96 -7.05
C VAL A 507 9.26 -9.97 -7.93
N SER A 508 8.70 -8.79 -8.16
CA SER A 508 9.39 -7.71 -8.86
C SER A 508 10.14 -6.82 -7.86
N PHE A 509 11.43 -6.65 -8.08
CA PHE A 509 12.32 -5.70 -7.41
C PHE A 509 12.48 -4.44 -8.27
N GLY A 510 12.35 -3.27 -7.65
CA GLY A 510 12.42 -2.00 -8.35
C GLY A 510 12.09 -0.82 -7.44
N ARG A 511 11.61 0.28 -8.02
CA ARG A 511 11.22 1.50 -7.30
C ARG A 511 9.71 1.75 -7.35
N GLY A 512 9.21 2.45 -6.33
CA GLY A 512 7.80 2.87 -6.27
C GLY A 512 6.83 1.72 -5.99
N SER A 513 5.55 1.95 -6.27
CA SER A 513 4.45 1.02 -5.93
C SER A 513 4.23 -0.12 -6.93
N GLU A 514 4.96 -0.14 -8.05
CA GLU A 514 4.84 -1.21 -9.06
C GLU A 514 5.76 -2.40 -8.76
N ALA A 515 6.73 -2.24 -7.86
CA ALA A 515 7.59 -3.32 -7.38
C ALA A 515 6.94 -4.02 -6.18
N ASP A 516 6.98 -5.36 -6.15
CA ASP A 516 6.63 -6.14 -4.96
C ASP A 516 7.65 -5.90 -3.82
N ILE A 517 8.90 -5.56 -4.17
CA ILE A 517 9.98 -5.28 -3.23
C ILE A 517 10.66 -3.98 -3.66
N ALA A 518 10.47 -2.93 -2.86
CA ALA A 518 11.11 -1.63 -3.02
C ALA A 518 11.95 -1.31 -1.77
N PRO A 519 13.29 -1.34 -1.84
CA PRO A 519 14.15 -1.18 -0.66
C PRO A 519 14.11 0.22 -0.04
N ARG A 520 13.88 1.28 -0.84
CA ARG A 520 13.74 2.68 -0.41
C ARG A 520 14.89 3.24 0.43
N LEU A 521 16.05 2.57 0.39
CA LEU A 521 17.24 2.98 1.15
C LEU A 521 17.90 4.22 0.53
N LEU A 522 17.78 4.39 -0.79
CA LEU A 522 18.31 5.52 -1.56
C LEU A 522 17.21 6.56 -1.92
N ALA A 523 16.07 6.52 -1.21
CA ALA A 523 14.89 7.29 -1.55
C ALA A 523 14.88 8.70 -0.94
N ASP A 524 15.94 9.13 -0.24
CA ASP A 524 16.04 10.49 0.29
C ASP A 524 16.17 11.50 -0.88
N PRO A 525 15.20 12.38 -1.13
CA PRO A 525 15.29 13.35 -2.21
C PRO A 525 16.43 14.37 -2.02
N ARG A 526 16.93 14.54 -0.79
CA ARG A 526 18.05 15.45 -0.49
C ARG A 526 19.41 14.82 -0.71
N SER A 527 19.48 13.49 -0.91
CA SER A 527 20.74 12.82 -1.22
C SER A 527 21.24 13.19 -2.61
N LEU A 528 20.37 13.64 -3.52
CA LEU A 528 20.70 13.98 -4.89
C LEU A 528 20.57 15.50 -5.07
N ARG A 529 21.70 16.17 -5.34
CA ARG A 529 21.76 17.61 -5.53
C ARG A 529 21.78 17.97 -7.01
N TRP A 530 21.22 19.15 -7.29
CA TRP A 530 20.98 19.63 -8.64
C TRP A 530 21.50 21.05 -8.80
N ASP A 531 22.10 21.33 -9.94
CA ASP A 531 22.44 22.68 -10.35
C ASP A 531 21.22 23.30 -11.05
N GLY A 532 20.58 24.31 -10.43
CA GLY A 532 19.47 25.06 -11.04
C GLY A 532 18.18 25.13 -10.20
N ASN A 533 17.04 25.36 -10.88
CA ASN A 533 15.76 25.69 -10.23
C ASN A 533 15.10 24.47 -9.54
N PRO A 534 14.92 24.48 -8.20
CA PRO A 534 14.46 23.32 -7.42
C PRO A 534 13.01 22.89 -7.69
N ALA A 535 12.19 23.71 -8.35
CA ALA A 535 10.76 23.40 -8.55
C ALA A 535 10.50 22.19 -9.47
N LYS A 536 11.44 21.84 -10.37
CA LYS A 536 11.30 20.70 -11.30
C LYS A 536 11.85 19.38 -10.75
N THR A 537 12.56 19.42 -9.62
CA THR A 537 13.32 18.26 -9.08
C THR A 537 12.73 17.73 -7.77
N VAL A 538 11.62 18.31 -7.30
CA VAL A 538 10.90 17.89 -6.10
C VAL A 538 10.44 16.43 -6.23
N GLY A 539 10.90 15.58 -5.32
CA GLY A 539 10.51 14.16 -5.24
C GLY A 539 11.37 13.20 -6.07
N ILE A 540 12.41 13.68 -6.75
CA ILE A 540 13.41 12.83 -7.41
C ILE A 540 14.52 12.51 -6.41
N SER A 541 14.87 11.23 -6.28
CA SER A 541 15.91 10.73 -5.36
C SER A 541 16.94 9.89 -6.12
N ALA A 542 17.99 9.44 -5.41
CA ALA A 542 19.03 8.59 -5.98
C ALA A 542 18.50 7.22 -6.48
N GLU A 543 17.31 6.77 -6.05
CA GLU A 543 16.64 5.60 -6.66
C GLU A 543 16.28 5.80 -8.12
N TYR A 544 16.18 7.03 -8.61
CA TYR A 544 15.89 7.27 -10.03
C TYR A 544 17.12 7.09 -10.92
N LEU A 545 18.31 7.02 -10.32
CA LEU A 545 19.54 6.68 -11.01
C LEU A 545 19.48 5.19 -11.33
N GLY A 546 19.28 4.87 -12.60
CA GLY A 546 19.39 3.51 -13.13
C GLY A 546 18.39 2.44 -12.63
N LEU A 547 17.54 2.71 -11.63
CA LEU A 547 16.52 1.75 -11.16
C LEU A 547 15.17 1.99 -11.82
N SER A 548 14.57 0.92 -12.35
CA SER A 548 13.26 0.96 -13.00
C SER A 548 12.15 0.65 -11.99
N ARG A 549 10.92 1.07 -12.31
CA ARG A 549 9.74 0.76 -11.47
C ARG A 549 9.59 -0.74 -11.22
N ARG A 550 9.83 -1.51 -12.28
CA ARG A 550 10.03 -2.96 -12.26
C ARG A 550 11.34 -3.24 -12.95
N HIS A 551 12.38 -3.55 -12.20
CA HIS A 551 13.73 -3.65 -12.73
C HIS A 551 14.17 -5.10 -12.89
N LEU A 552 13.94 -5.91 -11.85
CA LEU A 552 14.34 -7.31 -11.82
C LEU A 552 13.21 -8.15 -11.24
N ARG A 553 12.89 -9.28 -11.86
CA ARG A 553 11.99 -10.29 -11.34
C ARG A 553 12.79 -11.43 -10.72
N LEU A 554 12.53 -11.71 -9.46
CA LEU A 554 13.21 -12.73 -8.67
C LEU A 554 12.24 -13.85 -8.31
N GLN A 555 12.68 -15.10 -8.43
CA GLN A 555 11.91 -16.26 -7.98
C GLN A 555 12.82 -17.25 -7.29
N VAL A 556 12.42 -17.71 -6.10
CA VAL A 556 13.10 -18.80 -5.40
C VAL A 556 12.69 -20.13 -6.04
N ARG A 557 13.67 -20.96 -6.39
CA ARG A 557 13.47 -22.31 -6.93
C ARG A 557 14.07 -23.36 -5.98
N ARG A 558 13.92 -24.65 -6.30
CA ARG A 558 14.41 -25.76 -5.46
C ARG A 558 15.93 -25.70 -5.23
N ASP A 559 16.69 -25.38 -6.28
CA ASP A 559 18.16 -25.48 -6.27
C ASP A 559 18.86 -24.10 -6.28
N GLY A 560 18.11 -23.01 -6.09
CA GLY A 560 18.66 -21.66 -6.11
C GLY A 560 17.64 -20.59 -6.44
N TRP A 561 18.12 -19.53 -7.09
CA TRP A 561 17.34 -18.37 -7.49
C TRP A 561 17.23 -18.31 -9.00
N TRP A 562 16.11 -17.77 -9.47
CA TRP A 562 15.95 -17.38 -10.85
C TRP A 562 15.72 -15.88 -10.91
N ALA A 563 16.47 -15.21 -11.77
CA ALA A 563 16.46 -13.77 -11.94
C ALA A 563 16.15 -13.44 -13.40
N GLN A 564 15.21 -12.53 -13.64
CA GLN A 564 14.88 -12.04 -14.97
C GLN A 564 14.86 -10.51 -14.99
N LEU A 565 15.61 -9.91 -15.90
CA LEU A 565 15.59 -8.49 -16.16
C LEU A 565 14.23 -8.07 -16.74
N GLU A 566 13.57 -7.13 -16.08
CA GLU A 566 12.35 -6.47 -16.57
C GLU A 566 12.63 -5.06 -17.10
N SER A 567 13.75 -4.46 -16.68
CA SER A 567 14.18 -3.16 -17.18
C SER A 567 14.53 -3.20 -18.67
N GLN A 568 14.15 -2.14 -19.38
CA GLN A 568 14.61 -1.87 -20.75
C GLN A 568 15.76 -0.86 -20.78
N ASN A 569 16.11 -0.27 -19.64
CA ASN A 569 16.98 0.91 -19.58
C ASN A 569 18.37 0.58 -19.03
N MET A 570 18.47 -0.37 -18.11
CA MET A 570 19.70 -0.66 -17.39
C MET A 570 19.88 -2.17 -17.22
N PRO A 571 21.11 -2.69 -17.35
CA PRO A 571 21.40 -4.10 -17.13
C PRO A 571 21.45 -4.45 -15.64
N VAL A 572 21.41 -5.75 -15.36
CA VAL A 572 21.71 -6.32 -14.04
C VAL A 572 22.99 -7.14 -14.13
N TYR A 573 23.92 -6.92 -13.21
CA TYR A 573 25.19 -7.64 -13.18
C TYR A 573 25.14 -8.71 -12.10
N ARG A 574 25.55 -9.94 -12.43
CA ARG A 574 25.70 -11.02 -11.46
C ARG A 574 27.16 -11.16 -11.09
N LEU A 575 27.47 -11.12 -9.80
CA LEU A 575 28.84 -11.22 -9.29
C LEU A 575 28.98 -12.40 -8.32
N THR A 576 30.21 -12.87 -8.16
CA THR A 576 30.59 -13.74 -7.05
C THR A 576 30.45 -12.99 -5.71
N PRO A 577 30.45 -13.70 -4.57
CA PRO A 577 30.52 -13.06 -3.26
C PRO A 577 31.74 -12.14 -3.08
N SER A 578 32.83 -12.37 -3.83
CA SER A 578 34.04 -11.54 -3.84
C SER A 578 33.94 -10.31 -4.77
N GLY A 579 32.90 -10.21 -5.59
CA GLY A 579 32.68 -9.09 -6.51
C GLY A 579 33.17 -9.32 -7.95
N ASP A 580 33.60 -10.53 -8.31
CA ASP A 580 34.01 -10.89 -9.67
C ASP A 580 32.80 -11.12 -10.57
N LEU A 581 32.87 -10.69 -11.83
CA LEU A 581 31.75 -10.81 -12.76
C LEU A 581 31.46 -12.26 -13.15
N LEU A 582 30.21 -12.68 -12.98
CA LEU A 582 29.70 -13.98 -13.42
C LEU A 582 28.87 -13.90 -14.70
N ASP A 583 27.99 -12.91 -14.81
CA ASP A 583 27.06 -12.76 -15.94
C ASP A 583 26.50 -11.32 -16.01
N VAL A 584 25.98 -10.93 -17.17
CA VAL A 584 25.31 -9.65 -17.40
C VAL A 584 23.95 -9.92 -18.05
N LEU A 585 22.89 -9.55 -17.32
CA LEU A 585 21.56 -9.52 -17.89
C LEU A 585 21.36 -8.18 -18.58
N ALA A 586 21.25 -8.19 -19.90
CA ALA A 586 21.11 -6.99 -20.73
C ALA A 586 19.77 -6.99 -21.48
N PRO A 587 19.13 -5.81 -21.64
CA PRO A 587 17.89 -5.70 -22.41
C PRO A 587 18.03 -6.28 -23.82
N GLY A 588 17.08 -7.12 -24.23
CA GLY A 588 17.00 -7.67 -25.59
C GLY A 588 17.97 -8.80 -25.94
N VAL A 589 18.95 -9.15 -25.10
CA VAL A 589 19.94 -10.21 -25.39
C VAL A 589 19.83 -11.36 -24.40
N ASN A 590 20.35 -11.18 -23.19
CA ASN A 590 20.29 -12.16 -22.12
C ASN A 590 19.47 -11.57 -20.98
N THR A 591 18.20 -11.95 -20.88
CA THR A 591 17.28 -11.31 -19.93
C THR A 591 16.96 -12.18 -18.72
N ALA A 592 17.42 -13.42 -18.65
CA ALA A 592 17.13 -14.29 -17.53
C ALA A 592 18.28 -15.24 -17.24
N THR A 593 18.49 -15.54 -15.96
CA THR A 593 19.59 -16.41 -15.53
C THR A 593 19.22 -17.13 -14.23
N GLU A 594 19.88 -18.26 -13.97
CA GLU A 594 19.85 -18.93 -12.67
C GLU A 594 21.00 -18.42 -11.82
N ALA A 595 20.75 -18.19 -10.54
CA ALA A 595 21.72 -17.63 -9.61
C ALA A 595 21.75 -18.46 -8.33
N LYS A 596 22.94 -18.60 -7.74
CA LYS A 596 23.13 -19.41 -6.53
C LYS A 596 23.00 -18.54 -5.27
N PRO A 597 22.60 -19.14 -4.13
CA PRO A 597 22.73 -18.47 -2.84
C PRO A 597 24.17 -17.98 -2.61
N GLY A 598 24.31 -16.78 -2.07
CA GLY A 598 25.57 -16.08 -1.84
C GLY A 598 26.04 -15.21 -3.01
N GLU A 599 25.56 -15.44 -4.24
CA GLU A 599 25.87 -14.58 -5.38
C GLU A 599 25.26 -13.18 -5.20
N LEU A 600 25.92 -12.19 -5.80
CA LEU A 600 25.50 -10.80 -5.77
C LEU A 600 24.79 -10.41 -7.07
N LEU A 601 23.76 -9.58 -6.97
CA LEU A 601 23.10 -8.93 -8.10
C LEU A 601 23.19 -7.41 -7.95
N VAL A 602 23.68 -6.73 -8.98
CA VAL A 602 23.75 -5.27 -9.02
C VAL A 602 22.65 -4.74 -9.92
N ALA A 603 21.69 -4.02 -9.33
CA ALA A 603 20.48 -3.53 -9.97
C ALA A 603 20.22 -2.06 -9.59
N GLY A 604 20.39 -1.15 -10.55
CA GLY A 604 20.39 0.30 -10.26
C GLY A 604 21.43 0.64 -9.18
N GLY A 605 21.06 1.44 -8.19
CA GLY A 605 21.95 1.80 -7.08
C GLY A 605 22.20 0.70 -6.03
N TYR A 606 21.72 -0.53 -6.22
CA TYR A 606 21.71 -1.57 -5.19
C TYR A 606 22.62 -2.76 -5.52
N VAL A 607 23.34 -3.25 -4.50
CA VAL A 607 24.01 -4.56 -4.50
C VAL A 607 23.21 -5.50 -3.59
N LEU A 608 22.74 -6.60 -4.16
CA LEU A 608 21.83 -7.55 -3.53
C LEU A 608 22.54 -8.89 -3.34
N THR A 609 22.57 -9.45 -2.13
CA THR A 609 23.01 -10.82 -1.86
C THR A 609 21.81 -11.75 -1.83
N LEU A 610 21.90 -12.86 -2.57
CA LEU A 610 20.87 -13.90 -2.60
C LEU A 610 21.01 -14.82 -1.39
N GLY A 611 19.99 -14.89 -0.54
CA GLY A 611 20.00 -15.71 0.66
C GLY A 611 19.80 -17.20 0.41
N ALA A 612 19.91 -17.98 1.50
CA ALA A 612 19.84 -19.44 1.44
C ALA A 612 18.45 -19.99 1.07
N VAL A 613 18.54 -21.08 0.30
CA VAL A 613 17.57 -22.10 -0.10
C VAL A 613 16.87 -22.97 0.98
N SER A 614 16.65 -22.56 2.23
CA SER A 614 16.43 -23.51 3.37
C SER A 614 15.16 -24.38 3.39
#